data_AF-A0A7E6EMY4-F1
#
_entry.id   AF-A0A7E6EMY4-F1
#
_cell.length_a   1.000
_cell.length_b   1.000
_cell.length_c   1.000
_cell.angle_alpha   90.00
_cell.angle_beta   90.00
_cell.angle_gamma   90.00
#
_symmetry.space_group_name_H-M   'P 1'
#
loop_
_entity.id
_entity.type
_entity.pdbx_description
1 polymer ?
#
loop_
_entity_poly.entity_id
_entity_poly.type
_entity_poly.pdbx_seq_one_letter_code
_entity_poly.pdbx_strand_id
1 'polypeptide(L)'
;MSTMEEVFTPAIPVDTTLDNNYDLNIPPMTGNEYLRRVRDEALCCPSVVVAKSLNTEAMNRKQNVHILAKDCCLPAPTGLEPSAEWNRKQIADFAKIRQKLNEYKSTHESEIKKTRRKLPLASEVEEWFKLCFGKLKTLTPDESNALEGGCLPLLSLVAVMEQHCIEQLLNYHMNCFESIGFTHHQEQLYRSSSHSIEPHYLPCVPIF
;
A
#
# COMPACT_ATOMS: atom_id res chain seq x y z
N MET A 1 -16.00 19.23 16.37
CA MET A 1 -16.34 18.13 17.30
C MET A 1 -17.43 17.32 16.61
N SER A 2 -17.07 16.19 16.01
CA SER A 2 -18.01 15.33 15.29
C SER A 2 -18.81 14.54 16.33
N THR A 3 -20.10 14.82 16.47
CA THR A 3 -20.95 14.15 17.45
C THR A 3 -21.16 12.71 17.04
N MET A 4 -21.17 11.84 18.04
CA MET A 4 -21.33 10.38 17.99
C MET A 4 -22.75 9.94 17.57
N GLU A 5 -23.45 10.75 16.78
CA GLU A 5 -24.89 10.65 16.51
C GLU A 5 -25.16 10.36 15.02
N GLU A 6 -24.68 9.24 14.50
CA GLU A 6 -25.24 8.71 13.25
C GLU A 6 -25.03 7.21 13.07
N VAL A 7 -25.25 6.42 14.13
CA VAL A 7 -25.23 4.95 14.02
C VAL A 7 -26.64 4.36 13.95
N PHE A 8 -27.64 5.04 14.53
CA PHE A 8 -29.03 4.57 14.54
C PHE A 8 -30.04 5.71 14.43
N THR A 9 -30.41 6.08 13.20
CA THR A 9 -31.56 6.97 12.95
C THR A 9 -32.86 6.16 13.01
N PRO A 10 -33.92 6.62 13.73
CA PRO A 10 -35.20 5.92 13.77
C PRO A 10 -35.81 5.75 12.37
N ALA A 11 -36.01 4.50 11.93
CA ALA A 11 -36.57 4.21 10.62
C ALA A 11 -38.08 4.45 10.54
N ILE A 12 -38.79 4.41 11.67
CA ILE A 12 -40.24 4.61 11.76
C ILE A 12 -40.53 5.78 12.70
N PRO A 13 -41.26 6.81 12.23
CA PRO A 13 -41.71 7.89 13.11
C PRO A 13 -42.78 7.36 14.07
N VAL A 14 -42.67 7.72 15.34
CA VAL A 14 -43.65 7.37 16.37
C VAL A 14 -44.12 8.66 17.00
N ASP A 15 -45.43 8.84 17.03
CA ASP A 15 -46.07 9.99 17.66
C ASP A 15 -45.89 9.92 19.19
N THR A 16 -45.27 10.94 19.76
CA THR A 16 -44.98 11.05 21.21
C THR A 16 -45.88 12.07 21.90
N THR A 17 -46.82 12.68 21.18
CA THR A 17 -47.68 13.77 21.68
C THR A 17 -48.92 13.29 22.44
N LEU A 18 -49.21 11.99 22.39
CA LEU A 18 -50.36 11.36 23.03
C LEU A 18 -49.97 10.78 24.40
N ASP A 19 -50.86 10.91 25.39
CA ASP A 19 -50.64 10.38 26.75
C ASP A 19 -50.27 8.88 26.75
N ASN A 20 -49.29 8.51 27.59
CA ASN A 20 -48.78 7.14 27.76
C ASN A 20 -49.65 6.27 28.68
N ASN A 21 -50.93 6.62 28.83
CA ASN A 21 -51.88 5.86 29.64
C ASN A 21 -52.61 4.83 28.77
N TYR A 22 -51.99 3.67 28.58
CA TYR A 22 -52.54 2.56 27.80
C TYR A 22 -52.62 1.29 28.66
N ASP A 23 -53.67 0.48 28.47
CA ASP A 23 -53.86 -0.77 29.23
C ASP A 23 -52.98 -1.88 28.63
N LEU A 24 -52.01 -2.34 29.41
CA LEU A 24 -51.09 -3.42 29.04
C LEU A 24 -51.76 -4.80 28.98
N ASN A 25 -52.94 -4.96 29.58
CA ASN A 25 -53.69 -6.23 29.56
C ASN A 25 -54.46 -6.45 28.24
N ILE A 26 -54.57 -5.43 27.40
CA ILE A 26 -55.25 -5.49 26.10
C ILE A 26 -54.19 -5.35 25.00
N PRO A 27 -54.22 -6.18 23.95
CA PRO A 27 -53.30 -6.04 22.83
C PRO A 27 -53.46 -4.67 22.13
N PRO A 28 -52.37 -4.06 21.63
CA PRO A 28 -52.45 -2.76 20.97
C PRO A 28 -53.29 -2.85 19.69
N MET A 29 -54.16 -1.85 19.50
CA MET A 29 -55.08 -1.81 18.35
C MET A 29 -54.49 -1.05 17.16
N THR A 30 -53.37 -0.36 17.35
CA THR A 30 -52.67 0.41 16.30
C THR A 30 -51.16 0.18 16.31
N GLY A 31 -50.51 0.34 15.15
CA GLY A 31 -49.05 0.22 15.03
C GLY A 31 -48.28 1.28 15.84
N ASN A 32 -48.81 2.52 15.92
CA ASN A 32 -48.20 3.57 16.74
C ASN A 32 -48.28 3.28 18.24
N GLU A 33 -49.39 2.72 18.72
CA GLU A 33 -49.53 2.27 20.10
C GLU A 33 -48.55 1.14 20.42
N TYR A 34 -48.40 0.17 19.51
CA TYR A 34 -47.41 -0.90 19.65
C TYR A 34 -45.98 -0.35 19.76
N LEU A 35 -45.57 0.55 18.85
CA LEU A 35 -44.21 1.10 18.86
C LEU A 35 -43.91 1.95 20.10
N ARG A 36 -44.91 2.62 20.68
CA ARG A 36 -44.76 3.31 21.97
C ARG A 36 -44.53 2.32 23.12
N ARG A 37 -45.37 1.28 23.22
CA ARG A 37 -45.19 0.21 24.22
C ARG A 37 -43.81 -0.43 24.15
N VAL A 38 -43.33 -0.72 22.94
CA VAL A 38 -41.98 -1.27 22.71
C VAL A 38 -40.88 -0.30 23.13
N ARG A 39 -41.04 1.01 22.89
CA ARG A 39 -40.08 2.01 23.38
C ARG A 39 -40.03 2.04 24.91
N ASP A 40 -41.18 2.01 25.57
CA ASP A 40 -41.26 2.05 27.03
C ASP A 40 -40.71 0.76 27.66
N GLU A 41 -40.96 -0.41 27.05
CA GLU A 41 -40.33 -1.69 27.42
C GLU A 41 -38.81 -1.66 27.22
N ALA A 42 -38.33 -1.12 26.10
CA ALA A 42 -36.91 -0.99 25.82
C ALA A 42 -36.20 -0.02 26.79
N LEU A 43 -36.88 1.03 27.26
CA LEU A 43 -36.38 1.93 28.31
C LEU A 43 -36.26 1.25 29.67
N CYS A 44 -37.10 0.23 29.92
CA CYS A 44 -36.99 -0.61 31.12
C CYS A 44 -35.89 -1.66 31.02
N CYS A 45 -35.42 -1.96 29.79
CA CYS A 45 -34.30 -2.87 29.58
C CYS A 45 -32.96 -2.15 29.86
N PRO A 46 -31.98 -2.83 30.50
CA PRO A 46 -30.64 -2.29 30.64
C PRO A 46 -29.98 -2.09 29.27
N SER A 47 -29.40 -0.90 29.04
CA SER A 47 -28.77 -0.54 27.75
C SER A 47 -27.62 -1.45 27.34
N VAL A 48 -26.88 -1.99 28.32
CA VAL A 48 -25.79 -2.95 28.11
C VAL A 48 -25.91 -4.06 29.13
N VAL A 49 -25.90 -5.31 28.66
CA VAL A 49 -25.87 -6.50 29.50
C VAL A 49 -24.58 -7.26 29.23
N VAL A 50 -23.82 -7.55 30.28
CA VAL A 50 -22.59 -8.34 30.20
C VAL A 50 -22.86 -9.74 30.74
N ALA A 51 -22.67 -10.75 29.89
CA ALA A 51 -22.81 -12.16 30.29
C ALA A 51 -21.62 -12.58 31.17
N LYS A 52 -21.89 -12.99 32.41
CA LYS A 52 -20.85 -13.37 33.39
C LYS A 52 -20.28 -14.78 33.18
N SER A 53 -20.99 -15.66 32.49
CA SER A 53 -20.67 -17.09 32.37
C SER A 53 -20.07 -17.46 31.01
N LEU A 54 -19.22 -16.61 30.44
CA LEU A 54 -18.46 -16.94 29.24
C LEU A 54 -17.15 -17.63 29.64
N ASN A 55 -16.84 -18.75 28.99
CA ASN A 55 -15.57 -19.44 29.20
C ASN A 55 -14.46 -18.72 28.42
N THR A 56 -13.94 -17.64 29.00
CA THR A 56 -12.88 -16.80 28.42
C THR A 56 -11.60 -17.60 28.19
N GLU A 57 -11.31 -18.62 29.01
CA GLU A 57 -10.13 -19.47 28.84
C GLU A 57 -10.16 -20.28 27.55
N ALA A 58 -11.33 -20.83 27.19
CA ALA A 58 -11.50 -21.58 25.95
C ALA A 58 -11.36 -20.68 24.70
N MET A 59 -11.74 -19.40 24.82
CA MET A 59 -11.62 -18.40 23.75
C MET A 59 -10.17 -17.93 23.57
N ASN A 60 -9.48 -17.62 24.67
CA ASN A 60 -8.08 -17.18 24.64
C ASN A 60 -7.15 -18.25 24.05
N ARG A 61 -7.43 -19.54 24.29
CA ARG A 61 -6.66 -20.65 23.70
C ARG A 61 -6.84 -20.80 22.19
N LYS A 62 -7.86 -20.16 21.59
CA LYS A 62 -8.16 -20.21 20.15
C LYS A 62 -7.91 -18.88 19.44
N GLN A 63 -7.28 -17.92 20.12
CA GLN A 63 -6.96 -16.64 19.51
C GLN A 63 -5.83 -16.82 18.50
N ASN A 64 -6.05 -16.36 17.27
CA ASN A 64 -5.00 -16.32 16.26
C ASN A 64 -3.97 -15.22 16.60
N VAL A 65 -2.70 -15.54 16.43
CA VAL A 65 -1.63 -14.55 16.56
C VAL A 65 -1.63 -13.68 15.30
N HIS A 66 -1.69 -12.36 15.49
CA HIS A 66 -1.46 -11.44 14.39
C HIS A 66 0.05 -11.41 14.12
N ILE A 67 0.48 -12.12 13.10
CA ILE A 67 1.87 -12.06 12.64
C ILE A 67 2.02 -10.73 11.90
N LEU A 68 2.54 -9.73 12.61
CA LEU A 68 3.21 -8.62 11.94
C LEU A 68 4.47 -9.23 11.35
N ALA A 69 4.48 -9.49 10.04
CA ALA A 69 5.72 -9.74 9.33
C ALA A 69 6.62 -8.55 9.65
N LYS A 70 7.60 -8.76 10.52
CA LYS A 70 8.63 -7.75 10.76
C LYS A 70 9.46 -7.77 9.49
N ASP A 71 9.10 -6.90 8.55
CA ASP A 71 9.91 -6.53 7.41
C ASP A 71 11.13 -5.74 7.92
N CYS A 72 11.92 -6.37 8.78
CA CYS A 72 13.11 -5.77 9.35
C CYS A 72 14.31 -6.25 8.55
N CYS A 73 14.98 -5.28 7.92
CA CYS A 73 16.33 -5.49 7.40
C CYS A 73 17.22 -6.07 8.52
N LEU A 74 18.01 -7.09 8.18
CA LEU A 74 19.01 -7.61 9.10
C LEU A 74 20.07 -6.55 9.35
N PRO A 75 20.58 -6.41 10.60
CA PRO A 75 21.64 -5.44 10.88
C PRO A 75 22.88 -5.75 10.03
N ALA A 76 23.55 -4.70 9.58
CA ALA A 76 24.79 -4.84 8.83
C ALA A 76 25.84 -5.60 9.69
N PRO A 77 26.65 -6.49 9.09
CA PRO A 77 27.77 -7.10 9.79
C PRO A 77 28.73 -6.05 10.36
N THR A 78 29.34 -6.34 11.51
CA THR A 78 30.26 -5.42 12.19
C THR A 78 31.36 -4.92 11.25
N GLY A 79 31.52 -3.60 11.14
CA GLY A 79 32.51 -2.95 10.27
C GLY A 79 32.04 -2.64 8.85
N LEU A 80 30.85 -3.10 8.46
CA LEU A 80 30.17 -2.72 7.20
C LEU A 80 29.00 -1.76 7.42
N GLU A 81 28.82 -1.29 8.65
CA GLU A 81 27.79 -0.30 8.95
C GLU A 81 28.17 1.07 8.35
N PRO A 82 27.29 1.69 7.54
CA PRO A 82 27.56 3.00 6.99
C PRO A 82 27.61 4.06 8.10
N SER A 83 28.52 5.03 7.97
CA SER A 83 28.54 6.15 8.93
C SER A 83 27.32 7.05 8.77
N ALA A 84 26.87 7.68 9.86
CA ALA A 84 25.75 8.59 9.85
C ALA A 84 25.99 9.82 8.93
N GLU A 85 27.23 10.25 8.77
CA GLU A 85 27.61 11.31 7.82
C GLU A 85 27.44 10.86 6.37
N TRP A 86 27.87 9.64 6.05
CA TRP A 86 27.70 9.07 4.72
C TRP A 86 26.22 8.91 4.38
N ASN A 87 25.40 8.39 5.31
CA ASN A 87 23.96 8.24 5.10
C ASN A 87 23.29 9.61 4.83
N ARG A 88 23.53 10.61 5.68
CA ARG A 88 23.00 11.98 5.47
C ARG A 88 23.41 12.56 4.12
N LYS A 89 24.65 12.32 3.68
CA LYS A 89 25.12 12.75 2.35
C LYS A 89 24.36 12.02 1.24
N GLN A 90 24.18 10.70 1.33
CA GLN A 90 23.41 9.94 0.34
C GLN A 90 21.97 10.42 0.24
N ILE A 91 21.30 10.65 1.37
CA ILE A 91 19.92 11.18 1.40
C ILE A 91 19.87 12.57 0.74
N ALA A 92 20.82 13.45 1.06
CA ALA A 92 20.87 14.79 0.49
C ALA A 92 21.12 14.76 -1.03
N ASP A 93 22.03 13.90 -1.50
CA ASP A 93 22.33 13.78 -2.92
C ASP A 93 21.17 13.13 -3.69
N PHE A 94 20.50 12.13 -3.10
CA PHE A 94 19.27 11.53 -3.61
C PHE A 94 18.17 12.60 -3.78
N ALA A 95 17.93 13.43 -2.76
CA ALA A 95 16.95 14.51 -2.82
C ALA A 95 17.24 15.52 -3.93
N LYS A 96 18.51 15.93 -4.11
CA LYS A 96 18.92 16.83 -5.19
C LYS A 96 18.66 16.23 -6.58
N ILE A 97 18.95 14.94 -6.76
CA ILE A 97 18.72 14.25 -8.04
C ILE A 97 17.22 14.21 -8.34
N ARG A 98 16.39 13.88 -7.34
CA ARG A 98 14.92 13.87 -7.51
C ARG A 98 14.36 15.24 -7.86
N GLN A 99 14.85 16.29 -7.21
CA GLN A 99 14.44 17.65 -7.54
C GLN A 99 14.74 17.99 -9.00
N LYS A 100 15.98 17.72 -9.47
CA LYS A 100 16.37 17.94 -10.86
C LYS A 100 15.55 17.11 -11.85
N LEU A 101 15.24 15.86 -11.50
CA LEU A 101 14.40 14.98 -12.32
C LEU A 101 12.99 15.55 -12.47
N ASN A 102 12.41 16.07 -11.38
CA ASN A 102 11.09 16.68 -11.42
C ASN A 102 11.08 17.98 -12.25
N GLU A 103 12.09 18.83 -12.08
CA GLU A 103 12.27 20.04 -12.90
C GLU A 103 12.39 19.68 -14.39
N TYR A 104 13.15 18.63 -14.71
CA TYR A 104 13.27 18.11 -16.07
C TYR A 104 11.93 17.62 -16.63
N LYS A 105 11.18 16.82 -15.86
CA LYS A 105 9.85 16.30 -16.24
C LYS A 105 8.86 17.42 -16.51
N SER A 106 8.82 18.45 -15.66
CA SER A 106 7.95 19.61 -15.84
C SER A 106 8.32 20.43 -17.09
N THR A 107 9.62 20.62 -17.34
CA THR A 107 10.09 21.41 -18.49
C THR A 107 9.85 20.69 -19.82
N HIS A 108 9.91 19.35 -19.83
CA HIS A 108 9.86 18.53 -21.05
C HIS A 108 8.57 17.71 -21.16
N GLU A 109 7.49 18.11 -20.50
CA GLU A 109 6.25 17.33 -20.39
C GLU A 109 5.66 16.97 -21.78
N SER A 110 5.70 17.90 -22.73
CA SER A 110 5.19 17.70 -24.10
C SER A 110 6.01 16.67 -24.90
N GLU A 111 7.34 16.68 -24.78
CA GLU A 111 8.24 15.75 -25.45
C GLU A 111 8.20 14.36 -24.80
N ILE A 112 8.05 14.33 -23.47
CA ILE A 112 7.82 13.09 -22.71
C ILE A 112 6.54 12.42 -23.18
N LYS A 113 5.42 13.15 -23.27
CA LYS A 113 4.13 12.60 -23.76
C LYS A 113 4.22 12.02 -25.17
N LYS A 114 5.01 12.63 -26.07
CA LYS A 114 5.24 12.09 -27.42
C LYS A 114 6.01 10.76 -27.40
N THR A 115 7.01 10.67 -26.54
CA THR A 115 7.90 9.50 -26.41
C THR A 115 7.22 8.33 -25.70
N ARG A 116 6.26 8.60 -24.79
CA ARG A 116 5.45 7.58 -24.10
C ARG A 116 4.81 6.56 -25.03
N ARG A 117 4.40 6.98 -26.24
CA ARG A 117 3.77 6.08 -27.23
C ARG A 117 4.67 4.95 -27.73
N LYS A 118 5.94 4.91 -27.32
CA LYS A 118 6.93 3.91 -27.73
C LYS A 118 7.34 2.92 -26.62
N LEU A 119 6.80 3.04 -25.40
CA LEU A 119 7.16 2.15 -24.29
C LEU A 119 6.27 0.91 -24.22
N PRO A 120 6.81 -0.23 -23.73
CA PRO A 120 6.02 -1.42 -23.44
C PRO A 120 4.95 -1.15 -22.39
N LEU A 121 3.89 -1.96 -22.39
CA LEU A 121 2.85 -1.89 -21.37
C LEU A 121 3.37 -2.47 -20.05
N ALA A 122 2.86 -2.00 -18.90
CA ALA A 122 3.34 -2.46 -17.58
C ALA A 122 3.18 -3.98 -17.34
N SER A 123 2.26 -4.63 -18.06
CA SER A 123 2.00 -6.06 -17.99
C SER A 123 3.01 -6.92 -18.76
N GLU A 124 3.83 -6.33 -19.62
CA GLU A 124 4.75 -7.05 -20.51
C GLU A 124 6.10 -7.32 -19.83
N VAL A 125 6.08 -8.20 -18.83
CA VAL A 125 7.23 -8.52 -17.97
C VAL A 125 8.49 -8.87 -18.75
N GLU A 126 8.35 -9.72 -19.78
CA GLU A 126 9.48 -10.16 -20.58
C GLU A 126 10.09 -9.03 -21.42
N GLU A 127 9.27 -8.07 -21.86
CA GLU A 127 9.76 -6.94 -22.65
C GLU A 127 10.51 -5.94 -21.76
N TRP A 128 9.99 -5.67 -20.56
CA TRP A 128 10.71 -4.92 -19.53
C TRP A 128 12.00 -5.62 -19.12
N PHE A 129 11.98 -6.95 -18.96
CA PHE A 129 13.16 -7.73 -18.65
C PHE A 129 14.21 -7.64 -19.77
N LYS A 130 13.79 -7.81 -21.04
CA LYS A 130 14.69 -7.69 -22.21
C LYS A 130 15.24 -6.27 -22.35
N LEU A 131 14.42 -5.25 -22.09
CA LEU A 131 14.81 -3.84 -22.18
C LEU A 131 15.84 -3.48 -21.10
N CYS A 132 15.59 -3.87 -19.86
CA CYS A 132 16.41 -3.48 -18.70
C CYS A 132 17.62 -4.40 -18.51
N PHE A 133 17.48 -5.72 -18.68
CA PHE A 133 18.52 -6.71 -18.35
C PHE A 133 19.15 -7.37 -19.59
N GLY A 134 18.57 -7.16 -20.78
CA GLY A 134 19.04 -7.79 -22.02
C GLY A 134 18.48 -9.20 -22.22
N LYS A 135 18.99 -9.92 -23.23
CA LYS A 135 18.65 -11.33 -23.46
C LYS A 135 19.61 -12.23 -22.68
N LEU A 136 19.06 -13.15 -21.91
CA LEU A 136 19.81 -14.29 -21.40
C LEU A 136 20.10 -15.23 -22.57
N LYS A 137 21.33 -15.28 -23.07
CA LYS A 137 21.73 -16.30 -24.03
C LYS A 137 21.68 -17.67 -23.34
N THR A 138 20.87 -18.59 -23.86
CA THR A 138 21.02 -20.02 -23.55
C THR A 138 22.40 -20.46 -24.03
N LEU A 139 23.21 -20.96 -23.10
CA LEU A 139 24.61 -21.36 -23.30
C LEU A 139 24.76 -22.33 -24.48
N THR A 140 25.55 -21.94 -25.50
CA THR A 140 26.41 -22.87 -26.23
C THR A 140 27.84 -22.73 -25.69
N PRO A 141 28.65 -23.81 -25.63
CA PRO A 141 29.79 -23.91 -24.70
C PRO A 141 31.05 -23.10 -25.03
N ASP A 142 31.04 -22.25 -26.07
CA ASP A 142 32.29 -21.84 -26.72
C ASP A 142 32.60 -20.34 -26.76
N GLU A 143 31.80 -19.46 -26.15
CA GLU A 143 32.15 -18.03 -26.13
C GLU A 143 31.97 -17.41 -24.74
N SER A 144 33.03 -16.76 -24.27
CA SER A 144 33.13 -16.00 -23.02
C SER A 144 31.84 -15.23 -22.71
N ASN A 145 31.33 -15.38 -21.49
CA ASN A 145 30.12 -14.75 -20.95
C ASN A 145 30.01 -13.25 -21.28
N ALA A 146 29.46 -12.90 -22.44
CA ALA A 146 29.08 -11.55 -22.79
C ALA A 146 27.56 -11.45 -22.64
N LEU A 147 27.12 -10.97 -21.47
CA LEU A 147 25.77 -10.46 -21.29
C LEU A 147 25.57 -9.37 -22.35
N GLU A 148 24.70 -9.61 -23.32
CA GLU A 148 24.34 -8.61 -24.32
C GLU A 148 23.57 -7.51 -23.57
N GLY A 149 24.32 -6.51 -23.09
CA GLY A 149 23.91 -5.64 -22.00
C GLY A 149 22.58 -4.96 -22.26
N GLY A 150 21.67 -5.06 -21.28
CA GLY A 150 20.42 -4.32 -21.30
C GLY A 150 20.65 -2.80 -21.41
N CYS A 151 19.60 -2.06 -21.76
CA CYS A 151 19.71 -0.61 -21.86
C CYS A 151 20.01 0.01 -20.49
N LEU A 152 21.01 0.89 -20.44
CA LEU A 152 21.28 1.72 -19.28
C LEU A 152 20.05 2.58 -18.93
N PRO A 153 19.82 2.90 -17.64
CA PRO A 153 18.76 3.82 -17.22
C PRO A 153 19.07 5.24 -17.72
N LEU A 154 18.72 5.51 -18.98
CA LEU A 154 18.82 6.83 -19.55
C LEU A 154 17.73 7.72 -18.96
N LEU A 155 18.07 8.99 -18.69
CA LEU A 155 17.12 9.98 -18.19
C LEU A 155 15.87 10.09 -19.07
N SER A 156 16.05 9.99 -20.39
CA SER A 156 14.97 10.00 -21.38
C SER A 156 14.02 8.81 -21.25
N LEU A 157 14.47 7.66 -20.73
CA LEU A 157 13.62 6.50 -20.50
C LEU A 157 12.86 6.66 -19.19
N VAL A 158 13.59 6.95 -18.11
CA VAL A 158 13.06 6.99 -16.73
C VAL A 158 12.11 8.18 -16.52
N ALA A 159 12.34 9.29 -17.23
CA ALA A 159 11.44 10.45 -17.21
C ALA A 159 10.09 10.17 -17.90
N VAL A 160 10.04 9.20 -18.81
CA VAL A 160 8.86 8.88 -19.61
C VAL A 160 7.95 7.86 -18.92
N MET A 161 8.50 7.01 -18.06
CA MET A 161 7.77 5.99 -17.33
C MET A 161 6.69 6.57 -16.41
N GLU A 162 5.53 5.91 -16.39
CA GLU A 162 4.44 6.23 -15.47
C GLU A 162 4.65 5.55 -14.11
N GLN A 163 4.05 6.12 -13.07
CA GLN A 163 4.24 5.67 -11.69
C GLN A 163 3.94 4.16 -11.52
N HIS A 164 2.86 3.68 -12.13
CA HIS A 164 2.48 2.27 -12.08
C HIS A 164 3.52 1.37 -12.79
N CYS A 165 4.13 1.83 -13.89
CA CYS A 165 5.21 1.09 -14.56
C CYS A 165 6.48 1.04 -13.71
N ILE A 166 6.81 2.14 -13.03
CA ILE A 166 8.00 2.22 -12.15
C ILE A 166 7.85 1.24 -10.99
N GLU A 167 6.67 1.18 -10.36
CA GLU A 167 6.38 0.24 -9.28
C GLU A 167 6.49 -1.22 -9.73
N GLN A 168 5.89 -1.56 -10.88
CA GLN A 168 6.00 -2.90 -11.46
C GLN A 168 7.46 -3.25 -11.79
N LEU A 169 8.22 -2.31 -12.38
CA LEU A 169 9.63 -2.51 -12.67
C LEU A 169 10.45 -2.79 -11.39
N LEU A 170 10.18 -2.07 -10.30
CA LEU A 170 10.85 -2.32 -9.01
C LEU A 170 10.52 -3.71 -8.45
N ASN A 171 9.27 -4.15 -8.55
CA ASN A 171 8.89 -5.51 -8.18
C ASN A 171 9.61 -6.55 -9.04
N TYR A 172 9.74 -6.32 -10.35
CA TYR A 172 10.54 -7.19 -11.20
C TYR A 172 12.01 -7.21 -10.79
N HIS A 173 12.61 -6.06 -10.45
CA HIS A 173 13.98 -6.01 -9.93
C HIS A 173 14.14 -6.82 -8.63
N MET A 174 13.16 -6.76 -7.72
CA MET A 174 13.17 -7.55 -6.48
C MET A 174 13.11 -9.05 -6.75
N ASN A 175 12.20 -9.48 -7.63
CA ASN A 175 12.09 -10.90 -8.00
C ASN A 175 13.36 -11.42 -8.72
N CYS A 176 13.98 -10.57 -9.54
CA CYS A 176 15.24 -10.89 -10.22
C CYS A 176 16.41 -10.97 -9.24
N PHE A 177 16.41 -10.13 -8.20
CA PHE A 177 17.43 -10.15 -7.15
C PHE A 177 17.41 -11.48 -6.40
N GLU A 178 16.23 -11.99 -6.05
CA GLU A 178 16.08 -13.29 -5.39
C GLU A 178 16.60 -14.46 -6.26
N SER A 179 16.48 -14.35 -7.58
CA SER A 179 16.79 -15.44 -8.53
C SER A 179 18.22 -15.42 -9.08
N ILE A 180 18.80 -14.24 -9.34
CA ILE A 180 20.06 -14.07 -10.10
C ILE A 180 21.19 -13.50 -9.21
N GLY A 181 20.87 -12.84 -8.09
CA GLY A 181 21.84 -12.15 -7.23
C GLY A 181 22.08 -10.68 -7.65
N PHE A 182 23.05 -10.03 -7.00
CA PHE A 182 23.32 -8.60 -7.16
C PHE A 182 24.34 -8.31 -8.27
N THR A 183 23.92 -7.63 -9.34
CA THR A 183 24.83 -7.12 -10.38
C THR A 183 24.84 -5.58 -10.41
N HIS A 184 25.98 -4.99 -10.79
CA HIS A 184 26.14 -3.54 -10.84
C HIS A 184 25.15 -2.83 -11.80
N HIS A 185 24.78 -3.48 -12.91
CA HIS A 185 23.78 -2.95 -13.85
C HIS A 185 22.38 -2.88 -13.22
N GLN A 186 22.03 -3.87 -12.40
CA GLN A 186 20.75 -3.91 -11.68
C GLN A 186 20.65 -2.84 -10.60
N GLU A 187 21.75 -2.56 -9.90
CA GLU A 187 21.80 -1.47 -8.92
C GLU A 187 21.49 -0.12 -9.56
N GLN A 188 22.11 0.17 -10.71
CA GLN A 188 21.90 1.46 -11.40
C GLN A 188 20.45 1.65 -11.82
N LEU A 189 19.82 0.60 -12.35
CA LEU A 189 18.41 0.61 -12.73
C LEU A 189 17.50 0.77 -11.51
N TYR A 190 17.75 0.02 -10.43
CA TYR A 190 17.00 0.14 -9.19
C TYR A 190 17.09 1.55 -8.59
N ARG A 191 18.30 2.11 -8.53
CA ARG A 191 18.50 3.49 -8.07
C ARG A 191 17.74 4.46 -8.95
N SER A 192 17.88 4.37 -10.27
CA SER A 192 17.23 5.30 -11.19
C SER A 192 15.70 5.24 -11.09
N SER A 193 15.12 4.04 -11.03
CA SER A 193 13.69 3.84 -10.81
C SER A 193 13.23 4.42 -9.46
N SER A 194 14.01 4.21 -8.40
CA SER A 194 13.72 4.74 -7.05
C SER A 194 13.70 6.28 -7.00
N HIS A 195 14.56 6.96 -7.75
CA HIS A 195 14.51 8.43 -7.86
C HIS A 195 13.24 8.92 -8.58
N SER A 196 12.65 8.09 -9.44
CA SER A 196 11.49 8.47 -10.26
C SER A 196 10.14 8.29 -9.55
N ILE A 197 10.08 7.48 -8.48
CA ILE A 197 8.88 7.25 -7.65
C ILE A 197 8.44 8.56 -6.99
N GLU A 198 7.15 8.87 -7.00
CA GLU A 198 6.57 9.98 -6.23
C GLU A 198 6.27 9.62 -4.76
N PRO A 199 6.47 10.55 -3.80
CA PRO A 199 6.38 10.26 -2.37
C PRO A 199 4.97 9.87 -1.87
N HIS A 200 3.91 10.21 -2.63
CA HIS A 200 2.52 9.89 -2.26
C HIS A 200 2.14 8.41 -2.41
N TYR A 201 3.02 7.59 -3.01
CA TYR A 201 2.77 6.17 -3.29
C TYR A 201 3.51 5.19 -2.37
N LEU A 202 4.25 5.68 -1.36
CA LEU A 202 4.95 4.80 -0.42
C LEU A 202 4.25 4.81 0.94
N PRO A 203 3.65 3.69 1.39
CA PRO A 203 3.40 3.50 2.82
C PRO A 203 4.76 3.34 3.49
N CYS A 204 5.33 4.45 3.98
CA CYS A 204 6.57 4.53 4.77
C CYS A 204 7.54 3.35 4.56
N VAL A 205 8.01 3.14 3.32
CA VAL A 205 9.08 2.19 3.08
C VAL A 205 10.36 2.88 3.56
N PRO A 206 11.07 2.34 4.57
CA PRO A 206 12.36 2.88 4.94
C PRO A 206 13.31 2.69 3.75
N ILE A 207 13.64 3.80 3.10
CA ILE A 207 14.72 3.84 2.12
C ILE A 207 16.01 4.01 2.93
N PHE A 208 16.69 2.86 3.12
CA PHE A 208 17.99 2.63 3.78
C PHE A 208 18.03 2.78 5.32
#